data_AF-A0A8C4T615-F1
#
_entry.id   AF-A0A8C4T615-F1
#
_cell.length_a   1.000
_cell.length_b   1.000
_cell.length_c   1.000
_cell.angle_alpha   90.00
_cell.angle_beta   90.00
_cell.angle_gamma   90.00
#
_symmetry.space_group_name_H-M   'P 1'
#
loop_
_entity.id
_entity.type
_entity.pdbx_description
1 polymer ?
#
loop_
_entity_poly.entity_id
_entity_poly.type
_entity_poly.pdbx_seq_one_letter_code
_entity_poly.pdbx_strand_id
1 'polypeptide(L)'
;MAYVSGLAFGIISGAFSAINILADSLGPGIIGIHGDSPQYFITSAFLTMAVIFLHTFWGVVFFNACEQRNWWAGSGVVITHLLTSALTFLNPWYECSLVPIYILTFGMAVCAYFTAGKSKVDDRVVVYSALQGPIDD
;
A
#
# COMPACT_ATOMS: atom_id res chain seq x y z
N MET A 1 1.72 13.48 -9.10
CA MET A 1 0.68 12.57 -9.67
C MET A 1 0.66 11.18 -9.03
N ALA A 2 1.81 10.57 -8.76
CA ALA A 2 1.91 9.20 -8.23
C ALA A 2 1.06 8.90 -6.97
N TYR A 3 1.07 9.81 -5.98
CA TYR A 3 0.31 9.66 -4.74
C TYR A 3 -1.21 9.57 -4.97
N VAL A 4 -1.75 10.47 -5.81
CA VAL A 4 -3.19 10.52 -6.12
C VAL A 4 -3.63 9.26 -6.87
N SER A 5 -2.79 8.76 -7.79
CA SER A 5 -3.06 7.52 -8.52
C SER A 5 -3.10 6.29 -7.60
N GLY A 6 -2.14 6.17 -6.69
CA GLY A 6 -2.12 5.09 -5.69
C GLY A 6 -3.32 5.13 -4.75
N LEU A 7 -3.68 6.33 -4.28
CA LEU A 7 -4.83 6.52 -3.40
C LEU A 7 -6.16 6.19 -4.09
N ALA A 8 -6.36 6.62 -5.34
CA ALA A 8 -7.56 6.30 -6.10
C ALA A 8 -7.72 4.79 -6.31
N PHE A 9 -6.63 4.09 -6.64
CA PHE A 9 -6.65 2.64 -6.80
C PHE A 9 -6.94 1.91 -5.48
N GLY A 10 -6.34 2.37 -4.37
CA GLY A 10 -6.62 1.87 -3.04
C GLY A 10 -8.09 2.02 -2.64
N ILE A 11 -8.68 3.20 -2.84
CA ILE A 11 -10.09 3.48 -2.49
C ILE A 11 -11.04 2.59 -3.28
N ILE A 12 -10.85 2.47 -4.61
CA ILE A 12 -11.73 1.64 -5.45
C ILE A 12 -11.60 0.16 -5.07
N SER A 13 -10.36 -0.34 -4.92
CA SER A 13 -10.11 -1.73 -4.51
C SER A 13 -10.68 -2.03 -3.13
N GLY A 14 -10.49 -1.13 -2.16
CA GLY A 14 -11.03 -1.25 -0.81
C GLY A 14 -12.56 -1.22 -0.79
N ALA A 15 -13.18 -0.34 -1.59
CA ALA A 15 -14.63 -0.28 -1.73
C ALA A 15 -15.20 -1.60 -2.26
N PHE A 16 -14.63 -2.16 -3.33
CA PHE A 16 -15.05 -3.47 -3.86
C PHE A 16 -14.92 -4.61 -2.83
N SER A 17 -13.89 -4.56 -1.98
CA SER A 17 -13.67 -5.59 -0.96
C SER A 17 -14.58 -5.44 0.27
N ALA A 18 -14.99 -4.21 0.64
CA ALA A 18 -15.66 -3.94 1.90
C ALA A 18 -17.17 -3.66 1.77
N ILE A 19 -17.68 -3.19 0.63
CA ILE A 19 -19.09 -2.78 0.49
C ILE A 19 -20.05 -3.93 0.84
N ASN A 20 -19.77 -5.15 0.37
CA ASN A 20 -20.64 -6.30 0.62
C ASN A 20 -20.64 -6.69 2.11
N ILE A 21 -19.46 -6.77 2.73
CA ILE A 21 -19.32 -7.11 4.15
C ILE A 21 -19.94 -6.01 5.02
N LEU A 22 -19.80 -4.74 4.61
CA LEU A 22 -20.37 -3.60 5.31
C LEU A 22 -21.91 -3.63 5.26
N ALA A 23 -22.48 -3.98 4.10
CA ALA A 23 -23.93 -4.16 3.96
C ALA A 23 -24.47 -5.25 4.90
N ASP A 24 -23.76 -6.38 5.00
CA ASP A 24 -24.14 -7.48 5.89
C ASP A 24 -24.04 -7.11 7.39
N SER A 25 -23.14 -6.18 7.75
CA SER A 25 -22.95 -5.72 9.13
C SER A 25 -24.05 -4.78 9.65
N LEU A 26 -24.89 -4.24 8.77
CA LEU A 26 -26.04 -3.40 9.15
C LEU A 26 -27.21 -4.22 9.71
N GLY A 27 -27.20 -5.54 9.51
CA GLY A 27 -28.18 -6.44 10.10
C GLY A 27 -27.97 -6.63 11.61
N PRO A 28 -29.01 -7.00 12.38
CA PRO A 28 -28.89 -7.25 13.82
C PRO A 28 -28.13 -8.55 14.16
N GLY A 29 -27.70 -9.32 13.16
CA GLY A 29 -27.02 -10.60 13.33
C GLY A 29 -25.50 -10.44 13.26
N ILE A 30 -24.81 -11.06 14.22
CA ILE A 30 -23.36 -11.27 14.12
C ILE A 30 -23.08 -12.63 13.48
N ILE A 31 -22.00 -12.68 12.71
CA ILE A 31 -21.39 -13.92 12.21
C ILE A 31 -20.82 -14.70 13.40
N GLY A 32 -21.05 -16.01 13.42
CA GLY A 32 -20.69 -16.88 14.55
C GLY A 32 -21.60 -18.08 14.80
N ILE A 33 -22.72 -18.20 14.07
CA ILE A 33 -23.68 -19.31 14.24
C ILE A 33 -23.09 -20.67 13.81
N HIS A 34 -22.06 -20.67 12.94
CA HIS A 34 -21.33 -21.86 12.48
C HIS A 34 -19.92 -22.03 13.12
N GLY A 35 -19.58 -21.25 14.16
CA GLY A 35 -18.29 -21.35 14.85
C GLY A 35 -17.20 -20.37 14.38
N ASP A 36 -17.54 -19.39 13.54
CA ASP A 36 -16.64 -18.32 13.14
C ASP A 36 -16.44 -17.26 14.24
N SER A 37 -15.28 -16.58 14.23
CA SER A 37 -14.99 -15.53 15.22
C SER A 37 -15.94 -14.33 15.04
N PRO A 38 -16.56 -13.83 16.12
CA PRO A 38 -17.40 -12.62 16.07
C PRO A 38 -16.62 -11.36 15.68
N GLN A 39 -15.28 -11.43 15.63
CA GLN A 39 -14.39 -10.31 15.26
C GLN A 39 -14.26 -10.12 13.74
N TYR A 40 -14.87 -10.95 12.92
CA TYR A 40 -14.71 -10.90 11.45
C TYR A 40 -15.02 -9.51 10.85
N PHE A 41 -16.08 -8.83 11.29
CA PHE A 41 -16.40 -7.49 10.79
C PHE A 41 -15.27 -6.48 11.10
N ILE A 42 -14.75 -6.50 12.32
CA ILE A 42 -13.67 -5.60 12.76
C ILE A 42 -12.37 -5.92 12.02
N THR A 43 -12.02 -7.20 11.91
CA THR A 43 -10.85 -7.69 11.17
C THR A 43 -10.92 -7.27 9.70
N SER A 44 -12.08 -7.44 9.06
CA SER A 44 -12.27 -7.06 7.66
C SER A 44 -12.11 -5.55 7.45
N ALA A 45 -12.60 -4.71 8.37
CA ALA A 45 -12.43 -3.26 8.32
C ALA A 45 -10.95 -2.83 8.43
N PHE A 46 -10.20 -3.38 9.39
CA PHE A 46 -8.77 -3.09 9.52
C PHE A 46 -7.96 -3.59 8.33
N LEU A 47 -8.31 -4.77 7.79
CA LEU A 47 -7.69 -5.30 6.58
C LEU A 47 -7.92 -4.38 5.39
N THR A 48 -9.16 -3.92 5.16
CA THR A 48 -9.46 -2.98 4.06
C THR A 48 -8.69 -1.67 4.22
N MET A 49 -8.61 -1.12 5.43
CA MET A 49 -7.82 0.08 5.72
C MET A 49 -6.33 -0.13 5.38
N ALA A 50 -5.75 -1.27 5.80
CA ALA A 50 -4.37 -1.60 5.50
C ALA A 50 -4.12 -1.73 3.99
N VAL A 51 -5.04 -2.36 3.24
CA VAL A 51 -4.96 -2.52 1.78
C VAL A 51 -5.05 -1.17 1.06
N ILE A 52 -5.88 -0.23 1.52
CA ILE A 52 -5.97 1.13 0.96
C ILE A 52 -4.64 1.87 1.13
N PHE A 53 -4.05 1.85 2.33
CA PHE A 53 -2.77 2.49 2.57
C PHE A 53 -1.64 1.84 1.79
N LEU A 54 -1.61 0.52 1.73
CA LEU A 54 -0.58 -0.22 1.03
C LEU A 54 -0.60 0.07 -0.49
N HIS A 55 -1.78 0.16 -1.11
CA HIS A 55 -1.94 0.63 -2.49
C HIS A 55 -1.47 2.07 -2.71
N THR A 56 -1.68 2.94 -1.73
CA THR A 56 -1.19 4.32 -1.79
C THR A 56 0.35 4.35 -1.80
N PHE A 57 1.00 3.59 -0.93
CA PHE A 57 2.46 3.50 -0.87
C PHE A 57 3.06 2.79 -2.09
N TRP A 58 2.43 1.71 -2.57
CA TRP A 58 2.83 1.03 -3.80
C TRP A 58 2.78 1.95 -5.01
N GLY A 59 1.73 2.76 -5.15
CA GLY A 59 1.65 3.73 -6.23
C GLY A 59 2.84 4.69 -6.23
N VAL A 60 3.20 5.26 -5.07
CA VAL A 60 4.35 6.17 -4.96
C VAL A 60 5.68 5.48 -5.33
N VAL A 61 5.93 4.29 -4.79
CA VAL A 61 7.17 3.55 -5.04
C VAL A 61 7.25 3.07 -6.49
N PHE A 62 6.14 2.63 -7.07
CA PHE A 62 6.08 2.15 -8.45
C PHE A 62 6.39 3.26 -9.46
N PHE A 63 5.75 4.43 -9.33
CA PHE A 63 6.02 5.56 -10.22
C PHE A 63 7.47 6.05 -10.11
N ASN A 64 8.03 6.11 -8.90
CA ASN A 64 9.43 6.46 -8.73
C ASN A 64 10.37 5.40 -9.33
N ALA A 65 10.03 4.10 -9.20
CA ALA A 65 10.80 3.01 -9.82
C ALA A 65 10.81 3.11 -11.35
N CYS A 66 9.68 3.49 -11.96
CA CYS A 66 9.59 3.77 -13.39
C CYS A 66 10.45 4.97 -13.80
N GLU A 67 10.43 6.05 -13.02
CA GLU A 67 11.19 7.28 -13.30
C GLU A 67 12.70 7.06 -13.19
N GLN A 68 13.17 6.38 -12.14
CA GLN A 68 14.59 6.05 -11.95
C GLN A 68 15.05 4.80 -12.73
N ARG A 69 14.16 4.20 -13.55
CA ARG A 69 14.40 2.95 -14.29
C ARG A 69 14.90 1.80 -13.41
N ASN A 70 14.54 1.83 -12.12
CA ASN A 70 14.96 0.84 -11.14
C ASN A 70 13.93 -0.29 -11.06
N TRP A 71 14.07 -1.25 -11.98
CA TRP A 71 13.19 -2.42 -12.10
C TRP A 71 13.18 -3.31 -10.86
N TRP A 72 14.22 -3.26 -10.01
CA TRP A 72 14.27 -4.02 -8.76
C TRP A 72 13.23 -3.50 -7.75
N ALA A 73 13.09 -2.18 -7.62
CA ALA A 73 12.09 -1.57 -6.76
C ALA A 73 10.66 -1.85 -7.28
N GLY A 74 10.47 -1.81 -8.61
CA GLY A 74 9.19 -2.15 -9.25
C GLY A 74 8.78 -3.61 -9.03
N SER A 75 9.70 -4.56 -9.21
CA SER A 75 9.45 -5.98 -8.94
C SER A 75 9.13 -6.25 -7.46
N GLY A 76 9.80 -5.53 -6.54
CA GLY A 76 9.50 -5.60 -5.11
C GLY A 76 8.04 -5.25 -4.79
N VAL A 77 7.50 -4.20 -5.43
CA VAL A 77 6.09 -3.81 -5.28
C VAL A 77 5.16 -4.95 -5.69
N VAL A 78 5.38 -5.56 -6.86
CA VAL A 78 4.56 -6.67 -7.36
C VAL A 78 4.63 -7.88 -6.42
N ILE A 79 5.81 -8.22 -5.92
CA ILE A 79 5.98 -9.32 -4.96
C ILE A 79 5.23 -9.03 -3.66
N THR A 80 5.35 -7.82 -3.11
CA THR A 80 4.61 -7.46 -1.88
C THR A 80 3.10 -7.45 -2.10
N HIS A 81 2.62 -7.15 -3.30
CA HIS A 81 1.21 -7.21 -3.68
C HIS A 81 0.68 -8.66 -3.69
N LEU A 82 1.41 -9.54 -4.36
CA LEU A 82 1.12 -10.98 -4.38
C LEU A 82 1.19 -11.59 -2.97
N LEU A 83 2.17 -11.19 -2.17
CA LEU A 83 2.33 -11.66 -0.80
C LEU A 83 1.17 -11.22 0.09
N THR A 84 0.72 -9.96 -0.02
CA THR A 84 -0.43 -9.46 0.73
C THR A 84 -1.71 -10.19 0.33
N SER A 85 -1.89 -10.46 -0.96
CA SER A 85 -3.01 -11.26 -1.46
C SER A 85 -2.97 -12.70 -0.92
N ALA A 86 -1.80 -13.34 -0.92
CA ALA A 86 -1.60 -14.68 -0.37
C ALA A 86 -1.82 -14.73 1.16
N LEU A 87 -1.35 -13.73 1.90
CA LEU A 87 -1.61 -13.60 3.34
C LEU A 87 -3.10 -13.47 3.63
N THR A 88 -3.85 -12.80 2.76
CA THR A 88 -5.31 -12.68 2.88
C THR A 88 -6.02 -14.03 2.65
N PHE A 89 -5.45 -14.95 1.88
CA PHE A 89 -5.96 -16.33 1.76
C PHE A 89 -5.75 -17.19 3.02
N LEU A 90 -4.82 -16.83 3.91
CA LEU A 90 -4.59 -17.50 5.21
C LEU A 90 -5.58 -17.06 6.32
N ASN A 91 -6.75 -16.55 5.93
CA ASN A 91 -7.77 -15.97 6.80
C ASN A 91 -8.32 -16.84 7.96
N PRO A 92 -8.27 -18.19 8.00
CA PRO A 92 -8.72 -18.91 9.20
C PRO A 92 -7.87 -18.61 10.45
N TRP A 93 -6.66 -18.05 10.30
CA TRP A 93 -5.84 -17.53 11.40
C TRP A 93 -5.71 -16.01 11.32
N TYR A 94 -6.76 -15.31 11.74
CA TYR A 94 -6.84 -13.83 11.73
C TYR A 94 -5.61 -13.13 12.35
N GLU A 95 -5.11 -13.63 13.48
CA GLU A 95 -3.92 -13.10 14.18
C GLU A 95 -2.64 -13.21 13.33
N CYS A 96 -2.46 -14.31 12.59
CA CYS A 96 -1.26 -14.56 11.78
C CYS A 96 -1.28 -13.81 10.44
N SER A 97 -2.42 -13.36 9.94
CA SER A 97 -2.51 -12.63 8.68
C SER A 97 -2.47 -11.11 8.89
N LEU A 98 -3.15 -10.62 9.93
CA LEU A 98 -3.32 -9.17 10.15
C LEU A 98 -2.01 -8.50 10.58
N VAL A 99 -1.26 -9.11 11.49
CA VAL A 99 0.03 -8.59 11.99
C VAL A 99 1.07 -8.42 10.86
N PRO A 100 1.36 -9.43 10.01
CA PRO A 100 2.34 -9.26 8.94
C PRO A 100 1.88 -8.27 7.88
N ILE A 101 0.58 -8.16 7.59
CA ILE A 101 0.05 -7.16 6.66
C ILE A 101 0.35 -5.74 7.18
N TYR A 102 0.12 -5.48 8.47
CA TYR A 102 0.47 -4.18 9.08
C TYR A 102 1.98 -3.89 9.09
N ILE A 103 2.81 -4.91 9.35
CA ILE A 103 4.27 -4.77 9.27
C ILE A 103 4.69 -4.42 7.83
N LEU A 104 4.12 -5.09 6.82
CA LEU A 104 4.31 -4.79 5.41
C LEU A 104 3.88 -3.36 5.07
N THR A 105 2.73 -2.90 5.57
CA THR A 105 2.25 -1.53 5.38
C THR A 105 3.21 -0.51 5.96
N PHE A 106 3.73 -0.74 7.18
CA PHE A 106 4.69 0.16 7.81
C PHE A 106 6.03 0.17 7.05
N GLY A 107 6.52 -1.00 6.64
CA GLY A 107 7.73 -1.12 5.82
C GLY A 107 7.60 -0.38 4.49
N MET A 108 6.48 -0.55 3.79
CA MET A 108 6.22 0.17 2.54
C MET A 108 6.02 1.68 2.74
N ALA A 109 5.45 2.11 3.87
CA ALA A 109 5.34 3.52 4.21
C ALA A 109 6.72 4.17 4.38
N VAL A 110 7.63 3.50 5.10
CA VAL A 110 9.02 3.95 5.29
C VAL A 110 9.75 4.00 3.94
N CYS A 111 9.62 2.96 3.12
CA CYS A 111 10.19 2.94 1.77
C CYS A 111 9.65 4.09 0.91
N ALA A 112 8.34 4.33 0.91
CA ALA A 112 7.72 5.44 0.17
C ALA A 112 8.21 6.81 0.66
N TYR A 113 8.37 6.99 1.97
CA TYR A 113 8.90 8.23 2.56
C TYR A 113 10.32 8.52 2.09
N PHE A 114 11.21 7.52 2.15
CA PHE A 114 12.59 7.68 1.65
C PHE A 114 12.63 7.90 0.14
N THR A 115 11.74 7.25 -0.60
CA THR A 115 11.67 7.38 -2.06
C THR A 115 11.26 8.80 -2.47
N ALA A 116 10.22 9.35 -1.83
CA ALA A 116 9.78 10.73 -2.06
C ALA A 116 10.78 11.77 -1.54
N GLY A 117 11.50 11.47 -0.45
CA GLY A 117 12.55 12.33 0.09
C GLY A 117 13.79 12.40 -0.79
N LYS A 118 14.23 11.25 -1.34
CA LYS A 118 15.39 11.16 -2.23
C LYS A 118 15.19 11.92 -3.54
N SER A 119 14.00 11.83 -4.15
CA SER A 119 13.67 12.57 -5.38
C SER A 119 13.87 14.08 -5.19
N LYS A 120 13.37 14.68 -4.09
CA LYS A 120 13.52 16.13 -3.84
C LYS A 120 14.97 16.59 -3.68
N VAL A 121 15.85 15.74 -3.15
CA VAL A 121 17.27 16.07 -2.98
C VAL A 121 18.00 16.01 -4.33
N ASP A 122 17.73 14.97 -5.12
CA ASP A 122 18.33 14.78 -6.44
C ASP A 122 17.94 15.91 -7.41
N ASP A 123 16.64 16.26 -7.48
CA ASP A 123 16.14 17.38 -8.29
C ASP A 123 16.86 18.69 -7.95
N ARG A 124 17.07 18.97 -6.66
CA ARG A 124 17.81 20.16 -6.24
C ARG A 124 19.25 20.13 -6.71
N VAL A 125 19.95 19.01 -6.55
CA VAL A 125 21.35 18.87 -6.97
C VAL A 125 21.49 19.03 -8.49
N VAL A 126 20.59 18.45 -9.28
CA VAL A 126 20.58 18.63 -10.74
C VAL A 126 20.33 20.09 -11.12
N VAL A 127 19.37 20.77 -10.47
CA VAL A 127 19.11 22.20 -10.71
C VAL A 127 20.31 23.07 -10.34
N TYR A 128 20.96 22.84 -9.20
CA TYR A 128 22.17 23.58 -8.82
C TYR A 128 23.32 23.33 -9.81
N SER A 129 23.48 22.08 -10.27
CA SER A 129 24.50 21.72 -11.26
C SER A 129 24.23 22.33 -12.64
N ALA A 130 22.96 22.50 -13.02
CA ALA A 130 22.57 23.15 -14.28
C ALA A 130 22.68 24.69 -14.25
N LEU A 131 22.59 25.30 -13.07
CA LEU A 131 22.79 26.74 -12.87
C LEU A 131 24.28 27.11 -12.79
N GLN A 132 25.13 26.16 -12.40
CA GLN A 132 26.57 26.24 -12.60
C GLN A 132 26.86 26.02 -14.09
N GLY A 133 26.64 27.04 -14.92
CA GLY A 133 27.02 27.02 -16.34
C GLY A 133 28.50 26.65 -16.51
N PRO A 134 28.92 26.16 -17.70
CA PRO A 134 30.31 25.78 -17.93
C PRO A 134 31.19 26.96 -17.52
N ILE A 135 32.11 26.68 -16.60
CA ILE A 135 33.15 27.64 -16.25
C ILE A 135 33.97 27.76 -17.52
N ASP A 136 33.82 28.90 -18.21
CA ASP A 136 34.60 29.23 -19.39
C ASP A 136 36.06 29.40 -18.93
N ASP A 137 36.87 28.35 -19.12
CA ASP A 137 38.33 28.37 -18.97
C ASP A 137 39.00 29.03 -20.19
#